data_AF-A0A9W5VBP5-F1
#
_entry.id   AF-A0A9W5VBP5-F1
#
_cell.length_a   1.000
_cell.length_b   1.000
_cell.length_c   1.000
_cell.angle_alpha   90.00
_cell.angle_beta   90.00
_cell.angle_gamma   90.00
#
_symmetry.space_group_name_H-M   'P 1'
#
loop_
_entity.id
_entity.type
_entity.pdbx_description
1 polymer ?
#
loop_
_entity_poly.entity_id
_entity_poly.type
_entity_poly.pdbx_seq_one_letter_code
_entity_poly.pdbx_strand_id
1 'polypeptide(L)'
;MAELQGLKLNDKLKQVYDKTLSLGLRFTSGYRPGSTGPSGRPDSHSQGMAMDFAGSKDKMDEFAKWAKTSPLFTEVLWQTAGHYDHVHVGWQEGKHQAGKMYVGDKTLIDRPTGDGGGALSTGTASPNSDKGFITSAFVGIVRAVMILVFLIVAVYFFFQAFPDIKVKVF
;
A
#
# COMPACT_ATOMS: atom_id res chain seq x y z
N MET A 1 13.66 -19.52 -11.28
CA MET A 1 13.22 -18.74 -10.10
C MET A 1 14.44 -17.99 -9.61
N ALA A 2 14.52 -16.67 -9.79
CA ALA A 2 15.70 -15.90 -9.36
C ALA A 2 15.76 -15.92 -7.83
N GLU A 3 16.76 -16.59 -7.25
CA GLU A 3 17.10 -16.39 -5.85
C GLU A 3 17.44 -14.90 -5.67
N LEU A 4 16.55 -14.16 -5.03
CA LEU A 4 16.78 -12.76 -4.69
C LEU A 4 17.84 -12.70 -3.58
N GLN A 5 19.10 -12.83 -3.98
CA GLN A 5 20.30 -12.58 -3.17
C GLN A 5 20.38 -13.35 -1.84
N GLY A 6 19.71 -14.48 -1.64
CA GLY A 6 19.71 -15.21 -0.36
C GLY A 6 18.61 -14.79 0.62
N LEU A 7 17.60 -14.04 0.15
CA LEU A 7 16.40 -13.74 0.91
C LEU A 7 15.51 -14.97 1.11
N LYS A 8 15.00 -15.14 2.32
CA LYS A 8 14.03 -16.18 2.71
C LYS A 8 12.61 -15.66 2.50
N LEU A 9 12.20 -15.56 1.24
CA LEU A 9 10.88 -15.06 0.84
C LEU A 9 9.85 -16.20 0.80
N ASN A 10 8.64 -15.91 1.28
CA ASN A 10 7.44 -16.66 0.91
C ASN A 10 6.68 -15.92 -0.21
N ASP A 11 5.61 -16.52 -0.74
CA ASP A 11 4.85 -15.94 -1.85
C ASP A 11 4.32 -14.52 -1.55
N LYS A 12 3.86 -14.28 -0.32
CA LYS A 12 3.36 -12.96 0.09
C LYS A 12 4.49 -11.94 0.09
N LEU A 13 5.65 -12.27 0.66
CA LEU A 13 6.83 -11.40 0.67
C LEU A 13 7.36 -11.13 -0.74
N LYS A 14 7.30 -12.12 -1.63
CA LYS A 14 7.62 -11.93 -3.04
C LYS A 14 6.66 -10.94 -3.72
N GLN A 15 5.35 -11.05 -3.44
CA GLN A 15 4.38 -10.08 -3.94
C GLN A 15 4.64 -8.68 -3.40
N VAL A 16 5.05 -8.53 -2.14
CA VAL A 16 5.46 -7.23 -1.60
C VAL A 16 6.65 -6.69 -2.37
N TYR A 17 7.69 -7.49 -2.55
CA TYR A 17 8.88 -7.10 -3.31
C TYR A 17 8.50 -6.59 -4.70
N ASP A 18 7.75 -7.39 -5.47
CA ASP A 18 7.35 -7.04 -6.85
C ASP A 18 6.51 -5.75 -6.88
N LYS A 19 5.65 -5.57 -5.87
CA LYS A 19 4.76 -4.41 -5.77
C LYS A 19 5.47 -3.14 -5.30
N THR A 20 6.44 -3.26 -4.40
CA THR A 20 7.29 -2.15 -3.99
C THR A 20 8.09 -1.63 -5.18
N LEU A 21 8.59 -2.53 -6.03
CA LEU A 21 9.23 -2.15 -7.30
C LEU A 21 8.26 -1.45 -8.25
N SER A 22 7.01 -1.90 -8.36
CA SER A 22 6.01 -1.28 -9.25
C SER A 22 5.57 0.12 -8.78
N LEU A 23 5.75 0.46 -7.50
CA LEU A 23 5.59 1.83 -6.99
C LEU A 23 6.73 2.78 -7.39
N GLY A 24 7.78 2.27 -8.03
CA GLY A 24 8.98 3.04 -8.38
C GLY A 24 10.02 3.12 -7.26
N LEU A 25 9.88 2.32 -6.20
CA LEU A 25 10.93 2.14 -5.21
C LEU A 25 11.98 1.15 -5.73
N ARG A 26 13.24 1.40 -5.40
CA ARG A 26 14.36 0.55 -5.76
C ARG A 26 14.72 -0.33 -4.56
N PHE A 27 14.88 -1.62 -4.81
CA PHE A 27 15.52 -2.52 -3.85
C PHE A 27 17.00 -2.15 -3.70
N THR A 28 17.42 -1.85 -2.48
CA THR A 28 18.78 -1.37 -2.17
C THR A 28 19.60 -2.37 -1.38
N SER A 29 18.96 -3.20 -0.56
CA SER A 29 19.67 -4.22 0.20
C SER A 29 18.75 -5.36 0.61
N GLY A 30 19.32 -6.57 0.73
CA GLY A 30 18.65 -7.78 1.20
C GLY A 30 19.54 -8.55 2.15
N TYR A 31 19.80 -9.83 1.87
CA TYR A 31 20.70 -10.64 2.68
C TYR A 31 22.13 -10.09 2.67
N ARG A 32 22.74 -9.98 3.85
CA ARG A 32 24.12 -9.51 4.05
C ARG A 32 24.85 -10.43 5.04
N PRO A 33 25.73 -11.33 4.57
CA PRO A 33 26.40 -12.29 5.46
C PRO A 33 27.25 -11.54 6.50
N GLY A 34 27.11 -11.93 7.77
CA GLY A 34 27.86 -11.31 8.88
C GLY A 34 27.39 -9.92 9.29
N SER A 35 26.27 -9.41 8.75
CA SER A 35 25.69 -8.13 9.17
C SER A 35 25.28 -8.18 10.64
N THR A 36 25.58 -7.12 11.38
CA THR A 36 25.27 -7.02 12.81
C THR A 36 24.53 -5.72 13.10
N GLY A 37 23.60 -5.78 14.05
CA GLY A 37 22.92 -4.59 14.55
C GLY A 37 23.76 -3.85 15.60
N PRO A 38 23.25 -2.74 16.15
CA PRO A 38 23.95 -1.95 17.17
C PRO A 38 24.36 -2.73 18.44
N SER A 39 23.71 -3.85 18.71
CA SER A 39 24.04 -4.75 19.83
C SER A 39 25.19 -5.71 19.53
N GLY A 40 25.80 -5.65 18.34
CA GLY A 40 26.81 -6.61 17.88
C GLY A 40 26.27 -8.00 17.55
N ARG A 41 24.94 -8.20 17.64
CA ARG A 41 24.28 -9.47 17.30
C ARG A 41 23.88 -9.50 15.83
N PRO A 42 23.80 -10.70 15.22
CA PRO A 42 23.30 -10.86 13.85
C PRO A 42 21.94 -10.16 13.67
N ASP A 43 21.82 -9.32 12.64
CA ASP A 43 20.58 -8.62 12.33
C ASP A 43 19.69 -9.43 11.37
N SER A 44 18.52 -8.89 11.03
CA SER A 44 17.58 -9.57 10.13
C SER A 44 18.13 -9.72 8.70
N HIS A 45 19.03 -8.83 8.27
CA HIS A 45 19.73 -8.96 6.99
C HIS A 45 20.70 -10.14 6.98
N SER A 46 21.41 -10.39 8.08
CA SER A 46 22.28 -11.56 8.22
C SER A 46 21.54 -12.90 8.18
N GLN A 47 20.22 -12.87 8.32
CA GLN A 47 19.37 -14.06 8.28
C GLN A 47 18.59 -14.20 6.97
N GLY A 48 18.73 -13.23 6.06
CA GLY A 48 17.97 -13.15 4.81
C GLY A 48 16.50 -12.80 5.04
N MET A 49 16.19 -12.17 6.16
CA MET A 49 14.83 -11.89 6.62
C MET A 49 14.53 -10.38 6.70
N ALA A 50 15.23 -9.57 5.89
CA ALA A 50 14.99 -8.15 5.76
C ALA A 50 15.28 -7.62 4.35
N MET A 51 14.63 -6.52 4.00
CA MET A 51 14.80 -5.80 2.74
C MET A 51 14.80 -4.29 2.99
N ASP A 52 15.67 -3.59 2.27
CA ASP A 52 15.76 -2.13 2.27
C ASP A 52 15.33 -1.59 0.90
N PHE A 53 14.40 -0.64 0.89
CA PHE A 53 13.91 0.02 -0.32
C PHE A 53 14.09 1.53 -0.25
N ALA A 54 14.56 2.14 -1.34
CA ALA A 54 14.75 3.59 -1.42
C ALA A 54 14.12 4.16 -2.70
N GLY A 55 13.71 5.43 -2.66
CA GLY A 55 13.15 6.13 -3.81
C GLY A 55 12.72 7.53 -3.45
N SER A 56 11.64 8.04 -4.06
CA SER A 56 11.07 9.32 -3.62
C SER A 56 10.47 9.20 -2.23
N LYS A 57 10.57 10.27 -1.45
CA LYS A 57 10.07 10.32 -0.07
C LYS A 57 8.60 9.92 0.01
N ASP A 58 7.76 10.44 -0.87
CA ASP A 58 6.31 10.16 -0.88
C ASP A 58 6.00 8.67 -1.06
N LYS A 59 6.78 7.97 -1.89
CA LYS A 59 6.62 6.53 -2.11
C LYS A 59 7.14 5.71 -0.94
N MET A 60 8.21 6.17 -0.29
CA MET A 60 8.70 5.56 0.95
C MET A 60 7.71 5.76 2.11
N ASP A 61 7.09 6.94 2.23
CA ASP A 61 6.01 7.20 3.20
C ASP A 61 4.81 6.28 2.95
N GLU A 62 4.36 6.16 1.70
CA GLU A 62 3.27 5.27 1.27
C GLU A 62 3.58 3.81 1.62
N PHE A 63 4.78 3.34 1.27
CA PHE A 63 5.22 1.98 1.54
C PHE A 63 5.35 1.69 3.04
N ALA A 64 5.99 2.57 3.81
CA ALA A 64 6.18 2.38 5.24
C ALA A 64 4.84 2.41 5.99
N LYS A 65 3.91 3.31 5.62
CA LYS A 65 2.57 3.37 6.20
C LYS A 65 1.82 2.07 5.94
N TRP A 66 1.86 1.57 4.71
CA TRP A 66 1.25 0.28 4.37
C TRP A 66 1.91 -0.89 5.10
N ALA A 67 3.24 -0.96 5.15
CA ALA A 67 3.98 -2.05 5.77
C ALA A 67 3.64 -2.17 7.26
N LYS A 68 3.41 -1.05 7.96
CA LYS A 68 2.94 -1.02 9.36
C LYS A 68 1.53 -1.59 9.56
N THR A 69 0.72 -1.65 8.51
CA THR A 69 -0.61 -2.31 8.53
C THR A 69 -0.55 -3.79 8.15
N SER A 70 0.62 -4.28 7.76
CA SER A 70 0.80 -5.66 7.33
C SER A 70 1.23 -6.57 8.50
N PRO A 71 0.58 -7.73 8.71
CA PRO A 71 1.04 -8.77 9.63
C PRO A 71 2.35 -9.44 9.19
N LEU A 72 2.84 -9.17 7.96
CA LEU A 72 4.02 -9.85 7.40
C LEU A 72 5.33 -9.44 8.08
N PHE A 73 5.37 -8.27 8.70
CA PHE A 73 6.62 -7.68 9.21
C PHE A 73 6.64 -7.66 10.73
N THR A 74 7.82 -7.94 11.27
CA THR A 74 8.18 -7.72 12.68
C THR A 74 8.96 -6.42 12.85
N GLU A 75 9.45 -5.82 11.77
CA GLU A 75 10.21 -4.57 11.76
C GLU A 75 9.79 -3.71 10.56
N VAL A 76 9.50 -2.42 10.79
CA VAL A 76 9.29 -1.42 9.74
C VAL A 76 9.92 -0.09 10.16
N LEU A 77 11.11 0.21 9.63
CA LEU A 77 11.90 1.38 10.03
C LEU A 77 11.89 2.40 8.89
N TRP A 78 11.36 3.59 9.20
CA TRP A 78 11.28 4.72 8.28
C TRP A 78 11.17 6.01 9.10
N GLN A 79 11.96 7.02 8.71
CA GLN A 79 12.11 8.29 9.44
C GLN A 79 12.50 8.14 10.91
N THR A 80 13.32 7.12 11.19
CA THR A 80 13.91 6.84 12.50
C THR A 80 15.44 6.85 12.36
N ALA A 81 16.17 6.84 13.47
CA ALA A 81 17.62 6.82 13.46
C ALA A 81 18.18 5.75 12.50
N GLY A 82 19.03 6.18 11.57
CA GLY A 82 19.65 5.32 10.54
C GLY A 82 18.76 4.96 9.33
N HIS A 83 17.51 5.43 9.26
CA HIS A 83 16.53 5.04 8.24
C HIS A 83 15.76 6.25 7.68
N TYR A 84 16.49 7.30 7.27
CA TYR A 84 15.92 8.52 6.67
C TYR A 84 15.99 8.52 5.13
N ASP A 85 16.81 7.65 4.56
CA ASP A 85 17.10 7.54 3.12
C ASP A 85 16.54 6.25 2.49
N HIS A 86 16.04 5.32 3.30
CA HIS A 86 15.42 4.07 2.88
C HIS A 86 14.40 3.58 3.92
N VAL A 87 13.48 2.73 3.47
CA VAL A 87 12.55 1.97 4.32
C VAL A 87 13.10 0.57 4.51
N HIS A 88 13.31 0.18 5.77
CA HIS A 88 13.66 -1.19 6.15
C HIS A 88 12.40 -1.95 6.54
N VAL A 89 12.25 -3.16 6.00
CA VAL A 89 11.22 -4.12 6.44
C VAL A 89 11.87 -5.46 6.79
N GLY A 90 11.53 -6.00 7.97
CA GLY A 90 12.04 -7.27 8.47
C GLY A 90 10.90 -8.19 8.91
N TRP A 91 11.09 -9.50 8.75
CA TRP A 91 10.10 -10.54 9.11
C TRP A 91 10.70 -11.65 9.98
N GLN A 92 11.82 -11.37 10.65
CA GLN A 92 12.41 -12.30 11.61
C GLN A 92 11.53 -12.40 12.86
N GLU A 93 10.99 -13.59 13.11
CA GLU A 93 10.27 -13.91 14.34
C GLU A 93 11.22 -14.08 15.53
N GLY A 94 10.71 -13.88 16.76
CA GLY A 94 11.46 -14.08 18.01
C GLY A 94 12.54 -13.02 18.30
N LYS A 95 12.78 -12.07 17.40
CA LYS A 95 13.71 -10.94 17.63
C LYS A 95 13.14 -9.89 18.56
N HIS A 96 11.83 -9.64 18.46
CA HIS A 96 11.06 -8.69 19.26
C HIS A 96 9.97 -9.44 20.05
N GLN A 97 9.30 -8.74 20.97
CA GLN A 97 8.17 -9.30 21.71
C GLN A 97 7.12 -9.87 20.74
N ALA A 98 6.62 -11.08 21.03
CA ALA A 98 5.61 -11.73 20.21
C ALA A 98 4.37 -10.84 20.03
N GLY A 99 3.87 -10.76 18.79
CA GLY A 99 2.74 -9.91 18.43
C GLY A 99 3.05 -8.41 18.37
N LYS A 100 4.32 -8.00 18.48
CA LYS A 100 4.76 -6.61 18.31
C LYS A 100 5.54 -6.40 17.01
N MET A 101 5.49 -5.19 16.49
CA MET A 101 6.31 -4.70 15.39
C MET A 101 7.23 -3.58 15.90
N TYR A 102 8.52 -3.68 15.60
CA TYR A 102 9.48 -2.63 15.90
C TYR A 102 9.47 -1.55 14.81
N VAL A 103 9.33 -0.28 15.22
CA VAL A 103 9.20 0.87 14.30
C VAL A 103 10.29 1.91 14.46
N GLY A 104 11.40 1.53 15.12
CA GLY A 104 12.52 2.43 15.38
C GLY A 104 12.45 3.08 16.75
N ASP A 105 13.52 3.78 17.14
CA ASP A 105 13.60 4.59 18.36
C ASP A 105 13.07 3.90 19.63
N LYS A 106 13.42 2.62 19.81
CA LYS A 106 12.97 1.77 20.95
C LYS A 106 11.45 1.62 21.05
N THR A 107 10.72 1.88 19.98
CA THR A 107 9.25 1.85 19.92
C THR A 107 8.77 0.53 19.31
N LEU A 108 7.86 -0.13 20.03
CA LEU A 108 7.13 -1.31 19.60
C LEU A 108 5.65 -0.96 19.51
N ILE A 109 5.02 -1.29 18.38
CA ILE A 109 3.56 -1.17 18.19
C ILE A 109 2.94 -2.56 18.12
N ASP A 110 1.62 -2.66 18.31
CA ASP A 110 0.91 -3.91 18.07
C ASP A 110 1.04 -4.31 16.60
N ARG A 111 1.47 -5.55 16.37
CA ARG A 111 1.50 -6.10 15.02
C ARG A 111 0.05 -6.38 14.61
N PRO A 112 -0.38 -5.90 13.44
CA PRO A 112 -1.71 -6.21 12.92
C PRO A 112 -1.95 -7.73 12.87
N THR A 113 -3.17 -8.15 13.19
CA THR A 113 -3.61 -9.53 13.06
C THR A 113 -4.37 -9.73 11.75
N GLY A 114 -4.18 -10.87 11.08
CA GLY A 114 -4.90 -11.23 9.84
C GLY A 114 -3.96 -11.64 8.70
N ASP A 115 -4.46 -11.53 7.47
CA ASP A 115 -3.89 -12.27 6.34
C ASP A 115 -2.85 -11.48 5.54
N GLY A 116 -2.66 -10.18 5.79
CA GLY A 116 -1.88 -9.30 4.90
C GLY A 116 -2.67 -8.21 4.19
N GLY A 117 -3.96 -8.05 4.53
CA GLY A 117 -5.02 -7.52 3.66
C GLY A 117 -4.99 -6.03 3.27
N GLY A 118 -3.95 -5.26 3.60
CA GLY A 118 -3.76 -3.98 2.93
C GLY A 118 -3.25 -4.25 1.53
N ALA A 119 -3.98 -3.91 0.46
CA ALA A 119 -3.30 -3.75 -0.81
C ALA A 119 -2.38 -2.52 -0.67
N LEU A 120 -1.06 -2.70 -0.80
CA LEU A 120 -0.12 -1.57 -0.98
C LEU A 120 -0.68 -0.69 -2.12
N SER A 121 -1.26 0.46 -1.83
CA SER A 121 -2.04 1.18 -2.84
C SER A 121 -1.10 1.57 -3.98
N THR A 122 -1.42 1.20 -5.22
CA THR A 122 -0.76 1.79 -6.40
C THR A 122 -1.55 3.04 -6.71
N GLY A 123 -1.26 4.14 -6.01
CA GLY A 123 -1.76 5.49 -6.27
C GLY A 123 -2.99 5.61 -7.18
N THR A 124 -4.18 5.39 -6.63
CA THR A 124 -5.24 6.37 -6.80
C THR A 124 -5.45 6.95 -5.42
N ALA A 125 -5.18 8.26 -5.26
CA ALA A 125 -5.43 8.96 -4.01
C ALA A 125 -6.84 8.64 -3.53
N SER A 126 -6.95 8.05 -2.33
CA SER A 126 -8.22 7.96 -1.64
C SER A 126 -8.01 8.52 -0.22
N PRO A 127 -8.63 9.66 0.11
CA PRO A 127 -8.39 10.35 1.36
C PRO A 127 -9.11 9.66 2.52
N ASN A 128 -8.49 9.75 3.69
CA ASN A 128 -8.97 9.54 5.05
C ASN A 128 -10.36 8.92 5.27
N SER A 129 -10.32 7.85 6.06
CA SER A 129 -11.34 6.87 6.42
C SER A 129 -12.58 7.36 7.15
N ASP A 130 -12.75 8.65 7.47
CA ASP A 130 -13.91 9.09 8.28
C ASP A 130 -14.88 10.01 7.52
N LYS A 131 -14.60 10.32 6.24
CA LYS A 131 -15.52 11.04 5.33
C LYS A 131 -16.14 10.16 4.24
N GLY A 132 -15.83 8.86 4.21
CA GLY A 132 -16.21 7.94 3.12
C GLY A 132 -17.72 7.70 2.99
N PHE A 133 -18.47 7.77 4.09
CA PHE A 133 -19.91 7.49 4.06
C PHE A 133 -20.72 8.68 3.50
N ILE A 134 -20.32 9.91 3.79
CA ILE A 134 -21.06 11.12 3.35
C ILE A 134 -20.68 11.49 1.91
N THR A 135 -19.42 11.25 1.51
CA THR A 135 -18.93 11.62 0.17
C THR A 135 -19.37 10.63 -0.92
N SER A 136 -19.50 9.34 -0.61
CA SER A 136 -19.97 8.32 -1.56
C SER A 136 -21.44 8.50 -1.96
N ALA A 137 -22.30 8.89 -1.02
CA ALA A 137 -23.68 9.26 -1.30
C ALA A 137 -23.77 10.52 -2.18
N PHE A 138 -22.94 11.55 -1.90
CA PHE A 138 -22.97 12.81 -2.65
C PHE A 138 -22.48 12.65 -4.10
N VAL A 139 -21.41 11.88 -4.33
CA VAL A 139 -20.91 11.58 -5.70
C VAL A 139 -21.91 10.71 -6.47
N GLY A 140 -22.58 9.77 -5.79
CA GLY A 140 -23.66 8.97 -6.37
C GLY A 140 -24.85 9.84 -6.81
N ILE A 141 -25.28 10.77 -5.96
CA ILE A 141 -26.37 11.72 -6.24
C ILE A 141 -25.97 12.65 -7.40
N VAL A 142 -24.78 13.25 -7.37
CA VAL A 142 -24.30 14.14 -8.45
C VAL A 142 -24.22 13.38 -9.77
N ARG A 143 -23.76 12.12 -9.77
CA ARG A 143 -23.71 11.29 -10.97
C ARG A 143 -25.12 10.95 -11.48
N ALA A 144 -26.06 10.62 -10.59
CA ALA A 144 -27.46 10.37 -10.96
C ALA A 144 -28.13 11.63 -11.54
N VAL A 145 -27.89 12.80 -10.94
CA VAL A 145 -28.39 14.09 -11.43
C VAL A 145 -27.81 14.42 -12.80
N MET A 146 -26.51 14.22 -13.01
CA MET A 146 -25.87 14.46 -14.31
C MET A 146 -26.43 13.52 -15.39
N ILE A 147 -26.63 12.24 -15.09
CA ILE A 147 -27.26 11.29 -16.02
C ILE A 147 -28.69 11.74 -16.37
N LEU A 148 -29.47 12.18 -15.38
CA LEU A 148 -30.83 12.68 -15.59
C LEU A 148 -30.83 13.91 -16.51
N VAL A 149 -29.92 14.87 -16.28
CA VAL A 149 -29.77 16.06 -17.12
C VAL A 149 -29.38 15.67 -18.55
N PHE A 150 -28.44 14.75 -18.73
CA PHE A 150 -28.07 14.26 -20.06
C PHE A 150 -29.23 13.55 -20.77
N LEU A 151 -30.05 12.78 -20.05
CA LEU A 151 -31.24 12.15 -20.63
C LEU A 151 -32.29 13.18 -21.05
N ILE A 152 -32.53 14.22 -20.24
CA ILE A 152 -33.46 15.30 -20.59
C ILE A 152 -32.98 16.06 -21.84
N VAL A 153 -31.68 16.38 -21.90
CA VAL A 153 -31.07 17.04 -23.07
C VAL A 153 -31.15 16.13 -24.30
N ALA A 154 -30.84 14.84 -24.17
CA ALA A 154 -30.93 13.88 -25.26
C ALA A 154 -32.37 13.76 -25.79
N VAL A 155 -33.37 13.71 -24.91
CA VAL A 155 -34.79 13.68 -25.28
C VAL A 155 -35.21 14.99 -25.97
N TYR A 156 -34.77 16.14 -25.46
CA TYR A 156 -35.03 17.43 -26.09
C TYR A 156 -34.45 17.51 -27.51
N PHE A 157 -33.18 17.12 -27.69
CA PHE A 157 -32.56 17.04 -29.01
C PHE A 157 -33.24 16.01 -29.92
N PHE A 158 -33.71 14.90 -29.38
CA PHE A 158 -34.42 13.87 -30.15
C PHE A 158 -35.76 14.40 -30.69
N PHE A 159 -36.54 15.11 -29.87
CA PHE A 159 -37.78 15.74 -30.34
C PHE A 159 -37.54 16.90 -31.30
N GLN A 160 -36.42 17.62 -31.18
CA GLN A 160 -36.05 18.67 -32.12
C GLN A 160 -35.53 18.10 -33.47
N ALA A 161 -34.80 16.98 -33.44
CA ALA A 161 -34.30 16.29 -34.62
C ALA A 161 -35.41 15.55 -35.37
N PHE A 162 -36.48 15.15 -34.68
CA PHE A 162 -37.59 14.41 -35.26
C PHE A 162 -38.96 14.99 -34.84
N PRO A 163 -39.31 16.21 -35.30
CA PRO A 163 -40.52 16.91 -34.88
C PRO A 163 -41.83 16.21 -35.33
N ASP A 164 -41.77 15.34 -36.35
CA ASP A 164 -42.92 14.66 -36.94
C ASP A 164 -43.16 13.23 -36.41
N ILE A 165 -42.44 12.79 -35.36
CA ILE A 165 -42.72 11.49 -34.73
C ILE A 165 -44.07 11.55 -34.00
N LYS A 166 -45.10 11.03 -34.66
CA LYS A 166 -46.38 10.68 -34.05
C LYS A 166 -46.18 9.44 -33.18
N VAL A 167 -45.91 9.64 -31.89
CA VAL A 167 -45.94 8.55 -30.91
C VAL A 167 -47.36 7.99 -30.88
N LYS A 168 -47.60 6.87 -31.55
CA LYS A 168 -48.82 6.07 -31.37
C LYS A 168 -48.66 5.32 -30.05
N VAL A 169 -49.23 5.88 -28.98
CA VAL A 169 -49.47 5.15 -27.75
C VAL A 169 -50.61 4.18 -28.05
N PHE A 170 -50.32 2.87 -28.01
CA PHE A 170 -51.32 1.82 -27.96
C PHE A 170 -51.70 1.54 -26.51
#